data_AF-A0AAD5QYM6-F1
#
_entry.id   AF-A0AAD5QYM6-F1
#
_cell.length_a   1.000
_cell.length_b   1.000
_cell.length_c   1.000
_cell.angle_alpha   90.00
_cell.angle_beta   90.00
_cell.angle_gamma   90.00
#
_symmetry.space_group_name_H-M   'P 1'
#
loop_
_entity.id
_entity.type
_entity.pdbx_description
1 polymer ?
#
loop_
_entity_poly.entity_id
_entity_poly.type
_entity_poly.pdbx_seq_one_letter_code
_entity_poly.pdbx_strand_id
1 'polypeptide(L)'
;MRLEAIRELNEYLKIFLNDSEAWLQLSDLFLAESDLAKAAHCLEECVLAAPLNTLYLRRLADIRYSQGGVENIELARSYYEQAAKLNPSDLRALYGIILCSTYLTSHMKGSGGEKKRNLVVAGGMAADKILARYEEVESSDANPSISLVMDAVKQMKTQLTTSK
;
A
#
# COMPACT_ATOMS: atom_id res chain seq x y z
N MET A 1 27.61 -12.39 4.30
CA MET A 1 27.18 -11.08 4.85
C MET A 1 25.66 -10.98 5.01
N ARG A 2 24.81 -10.93 3.96
CA ARG A 2 23.36 -10.75 4.17
C ARG A 2 22.62 -11.97 4.76
N LEU A 3 22.88 -13.17 4.23
CA LEU A 3 22.29 -14.41 4.76
C LEU A 3 22.67 -14.69 6.21
N GLU A 4 23.87 -14.29 6.59
CA GLU A 4 24.36 -14.39 7.97
C GLU A 4 23.61 -13.40 8.88
N ALA A 5 23.45 -12.14 8.46
CA ALA A 5 22.64 -11.17 9.21
C ALA A 5 21.18 -11.63 9.38
N ILE A 6 20.58 -12.22 8.34
CA ILE A 6 19.25 -12.85 8.44
C ILE A 6 19.25 -13.95 9.49
N ARG A 7 20.25 -14.84 9.50
CA ARG A 7 20.36 -15.93 10.49
C ARG A 7 20.47 -15.37 11.90
N GLU A 8 21.39 -14.42 12.13
CA GLU A 8 21.62 -13.83 13.46
C GLU A 8 20.36 -13.10 13.97
N LEU A 9 19.67 -12.33 13.12
CA LEU A 9 18.42 -11.66 13.50
C LEU A 9 17.29 -12.66 13.82
N ASN A 10 17.20 -13.77 13.10
CA ASN A 10 16.24 -14.83 13.43
C ASN A 10 16.55 -15.46 14.81
N GLU A 11 17.81 -15.73 15.13
CA GLU A 11 18.18 -16.24 16.46
C GLU A 11 17.91 -15.21 17.55
N TYR A 12 18.18 -13.93 17.30
CA TYR A 12 17.88 -12.83 18.22
C TYR A 12 16.38 -12.74 18.53
N LEU A 13 15.53 -12.76 17.49
CA LEU A 13 14.07 -12.62 17.64
C LEU A 13 13.41 -13.82 18.35
N LYS A 14 14.06 -14.99 18.42
CA LYS A 14 13.61 -16.09 19.29
C LYS A 14 13.69 -15.74 20.77
N ILE A 15 14.60 -14.85 21.14
CA ILE A 15 14.81 -14.40 22.53
C ILE A 15 14.03 -13.10 22.79
N PHE A 16 14.05 -12.17 21.84
CA PHE A 16 13.47 -10.83 21.97
C PHE A 16 12.32 -10.59 20.98
N LEU A 17 11.29 -11.43 21.06
CA LEU A 17 10.18 -11.45 20.09
C LEU A 17 9.44 -10.11 19.93
N ASN A 18 9.40 -9.29 21.00
CA ASN A 18 8.68 -8.01 21.02
C ASN A 18 9.49 -6.84 20.43
N ASP A 19 10.72 -7.08 19.94
CA ASP A 19 11.54 -6.05 19.33
C ASP A 19 11.08 -5.74 17.89
N SER A 20 10.22 -4.74 17.75
CA SER A 20 9.71 -4.31 16.45
C SER A 20 10.80 -3.79 15.52
N GLU A 21 11.89 -3.22 16.03
CA GLU A 21 12.98 -2.68 15.20
C GLU A 21 13.76 -3.82 14.56
N ALA A 22 14.03 -4.89 15.31
CA ALA A 22 14.64 -6.10 14.76
C ALA A 22 13.76 -6.77 13.69
N TRP A 23 12.43 -6.78 13.86
CA TRP A 23 11.49 -7.24 12.83
C TRP A 23 11.52 -6.38 11.57
N LEU A 24 11.58 -5.05 11.69
CA LEU A 24 11.70 -4.15 10.55
C LEU A 24 13.00 -4.40 9.78
N GLN A 25 14.13 -4.51 10.48
CA GLN A 25 15.42 -4.79 9.86
C GLN A 25 15.42 -6.15 9.16
N LEU A 26 14.84 -7.17 9.79
CA LEU A 26 14.73 -8.50 9.17
C LEU A 26 13.86 -8.46 7.91
N SER A 27 12.78 -7.69 7.92
CA SER A 27 11.95 -7.48 6.73
C SER A 27 12.75 -6.86 5.58
N ASP A 28 13.49 -5.78 5.85
CA ASP A 28 14.30 -5.09 4.84
C ASP A 28 15.38 -6.02 4.25
N LEU A 29 15.96 -6.90 5.07
CA LEU A 29 16.89 -7.93 4.59
C LEU A 29 16.20 -8.95 3.68
N PHE A 30 15.00 -9.42 4.01
CA PHE A 30 14.24 -10.32 3.15
C PHE A 30 13.79 -9.66 1.84
N LEU A 31 13.40 -8.38 1.87
CA LEU A 31 13.12 -7.61 0.66
C LEU A 31 14.36 -7.52 -0.24
N ALA A 32 15.53 -7.31 0.34
CA ALA A 32 16.78 -7.26 -0.41
C ALA A 32 17.17 -8.60 -1.05
N GLU A 33 16.65 -9.72 -0.51
CA GLU A 33 16.75 -11.07 -1.09
C GLU A 33 15.54 -11.46 -1.96
N SER A 34 14.63 -10.51 -2.23
CA SER A 34 13.37 -10.73 -2.97
C SER A 34 12.42 -11.77 -2.34
N ASP A 35 12.61 -12.12 -1.06
CA ASP A 35 11.72 -13.01 -0.31
C ASP A 35 10.56 -12.21 0.28
N LEU A 36 9.62 -11.82 -0.59
CA LEU A 36 8.47 -11.00 -0.21
C LEU A 36 7.59 -11.68 0.84
N ALA A 37 7.52 -13.01 0.86
CA ALA A 37 6.72 -13.78 1.80
C ALA A 37 7.24 -13.61 3.23
N LYS A 38 8.54 -13.80 3.44
CA LYS A 38 9.14 -13.60 4.76
C LYS A 38 9.20 -12.12 5.15
N ALA A 39 9.41 -11.22 4.19
CA ALA A 39 9.34 -9.78 4.46
C ALA A 39 7.95 -9.36 4.96
N ALA A 40 6.88 -9.87 4.35
CA ALA A 40 5.51 -9.61 4.78
C ALA A 40 5.27 -10.15 6.19
N HIS A 41 5.71 -11.38 6.50
CA HIS A 41 5.58 -11.95 7.84
C HIS A 41 6.23 -11.08 8.91
N CYS A 42 7.43 -10.55 8.67
CA CYS A 42 8.09 -9.64 9.59
C CYS A 42 7.27 -8.36 9.85
N LEU A 43 6.62 -7.81 8.81
CA LEU A 43 5.74 -6.65 8.98
C LEU A 43 4.42 -7.00 9.67
N GLU A 44 3.92 -8.22 9.54
CA GLU A 44 2.74 -8.67 10.28
C GLU A 44 3.00 -8.67 11.78
N GLU A 45 4.17 -9.15 12.22
CA GLU A 45 4.59 -9.05 13.62
C GLU A 45 4.64 -7.59 14.10
N CYS A 46 5.15 -6.69 13.26
CA CYS A 46 5.15 -5.25 13.56
C CYS A 46 3.72 -4.68 13.69
N VAL A 47 2.79 -5.07 12.80
CA VAL A 47 1.39 -4.65 12.84
C VAL A 47 0.67 -5.24 14.06
N LEU A 48 0.95 -6.49 14.43
CA LEU A 48 0.41 -7.10 15.64
C LEU A 48 0.87 -6.35 16.90
N ALA A 49 2.14 -5.95 16.95
CA ALA A 49 2.68 -5.16 18.05
C ALA A 49 2.10 -3.74 18.12
N ALA A 50 1.83 -3.11 16.97
CA ALA A 50 1.33 -1.74 16.88
C ALA A 50 0.28 -1.56 15.75
N PRO A 51 -0.98 -1.99 15.97
CA PRO A 51 -2.00 -2.07 14.91
C PRO A 51 -2.47 -0.72 14.36
N LEU A 52 -2.23 0.37 15.10
CA LEU A 52 -2.57 1.73 14.67
C LEU A 52 -1.39 2.46 14.02
N ASN A 53 -0.23 1.80 13.87
CA ASN A 53 0.92 2.39 13.20
C ASN A 53 0.71 2.39 11.67
N THR A 54 0.40 3.56 11.14
CA THR A 54 0.11 3.75 9.70
C THR A 54 1.29 3.42 8.80
N LEU A 55 2.53 3.57 9.29
CA LEU A 55 3.72 3.22 8.51
C LEU A 55 3.85 1.71 8.33
N TYR A 56 3.52 0.91 9.36
CA TYR A 56 3.55 -0.55 9.27
C TYR A 56 2.45 -1.08 8.36
N LEU A 57 1.23 -0.57 8.52
CA LEU A 57 0.09 -0.90 7.64
C LEU A 57 0.44 -0.60 6.18
N ARG A 58 0.99 0.59 5.90
CA ARG A 58 1.38 0.97 4.54
C ARG A 58 2.52 0.12 3.99
N ARG A 59 3.57 -0.15 4.77
CA ARG A 59 4.69 -1.01 4.33
C ARG A 59 4.21 -2.43 4.04
N LEU A 60 3.37 -3.01 4.91
CA LEU A 60 2.78 -4.32 4.67
C LEU A 60 1.93 -4.32 3.39
N ALA A 61 1.14 -3.27 3.16
CA ALA A 61 0.38 -3.10 1.93
C ALA A 61 1.27 -3.05 0.68
N ASP A 62 2.37 -2.28 0.71
CA ASP A 62 3.34 -2.22 -0.40
C ASP A 62 3.94 -3.61 -0.72
N ILE A 63 4.27 -4.40 0.32
CA ILE A 63 4.81 -5.76 0.14
C ILE A 63 3.74 -6.70 -0.43
N ARG A 64 2.52 -6.68 0.12
CA ARG A 64 1.40 -7.49 -0.39
C ARG A 64 1.05 -7.14 -1.83
N TYR A 65 1.06 -5.86 -2.18
CA TYR A 65 0.85 -5.43 -3.55
C TYR A 65 1.93 -5.99 -4.49
N SER A 66 3.19 -5.94 -4.05
CA SER A 66 4.34 -6.45 -4.81
C SER A 66 4.33 -7.97 -4.99
N GLN A 67 3.76 -8.72 -4.05
CA GLN A 67 3.57 -10.18 -4.20
C GLN A 67 2.59 -10.52 -5.34
N GLY A 68 1.66 -9.61 -5.65
CA GLY A 68 0.69 -9.79 -6.73
C GLY A 68 -0.31 -10.93 -6.49
N GLY A 69 -1.16 -11.17 -7.49
CA GLY A 69 -2.28 -12.10 -7.36
C GLY A 69 -3.46 -11.47 -6.61
N VAL A 70 -4.68 -11.92 -6.94
CA VAL A 70 -5.91 -11.28 -6.47
C VAL A 70 -5.99 -11.23 -4.94
N GLU A 71 -5.62 -12.32 -4.27
CA GLU A 71 -5.68 -12.42 -2.79
C GLU A 71 -4.76 -11.41 -2.10
N ASN A 72 -3.49 -11.31 -2.53
CA ASN A 72 -2.56 -10.35 -1.92
C ASN A 72 -2.95 -8.90 -2.24
N ILE A 73 -3.52 -8.64 -3.42
CA ILE A 73 -3.98 -7.29 -3.78
C ILE A 73 -5.21 -6.89 -2.96
N GLU A 74 -6.11 -7.83 -2.64
CA GLU A 74 -7.22 -7.59 -1.71
C GLU A 74 -6.72 -7.25 -0.30
N LEU A 75 -5.71 -7.98 0.20
CA LEU A 75 -5.06 -7.68 1.48
C LEU A 75 -4.37 -6.32 1.46
N ALA A 76 -3.59 -6.03 0.41
CA ALA A 76 -2.91 -4.75 0.24
C ALA A 76 -3.90 -3.59 0.29
N ARG A 77 -5.03 -3.70 -0.43
CA ARG A 77 -6.10 -2.70 -0.41
C ARG A 77 -6.63 -2.48 1.00
N SER A 78 -6.93 -3.55 1.74
CA SER A 78 -7.44 -3.44 3.12
C SER A 78 -6.46 -2.68 4.02
N TYR A 79 -5.16 -2.99 3.93
CA TYR A 79 -4.14 -2.31 4.73
C TYR A 79 -3.95 -0.85 4.32
N TYR A 80 -3.99 -0.53 3.01
CA TYR A 80 -3.97 0.87 2.55
C TYR A 80 -5.20 1.65 3.02
N GLU A 81 -6.39 1.06 2.98
CA GLU A 81 -7.62 1.69 3.48
C GLU A 81 -7.57 1.95 4.98
N GLN A 82 -7.03 1.01 5.76
CA GLN A 82 -6.78 1.20 7.19
C GLN A 82 -5.77 2.33 7.44
N ALA A 83 -4.64 2.33 6.71
CA ALA A 83 -3.63 3.39 6.82
C ALA A 83 -4.21 4.77 6.45
N ALA A 84 -4.98 4.86 5.36
CA ALA A 84 -5.63 6.10 4.92
C ALA A 84 -6.76 6.55 5.85
N LYS A 85 -7.42 5.63 6.55
CA LYS A 85 -8.42 5.97 7.58
C LYS A 85 -7.77 6.63 8.79
N LEU A 86 -6.62 6.12 9.22
CA LEU A 86 -5.86 6.64 10.36
C LEU A 86 -5.05 7.89 10.01
N ASN A 87 -4.53 7.97 8.79
CA ASN A 87 -3.86 9.15 8.23
C ASN A 87 -4.42 9.48 6.84
N PRO A 88 -5.49 10.31 6.76
CA PRO A 88 -6.11 10.70 5.50
C PRO A 88 -5.21 11.49 4.54
N SER A 89 -4.09 12.03 5.03
CA SER A 89 -3.13 12.80 4.25
C SER A 89 -2.01 11.94 3.63
N ASP A 90 -1.98 10.63 3.92
CA ASP A 90 -0.98 9.73 3.35
C ASP A 90 -1.26 9.48 1.86
N LEU A 91 -0.64 10.30 1.02
CA LEU A 91 -0.75 10.19 -0.44
C LEU A 91 -0.35 8.81 -0.95
N ARG A 92 0.63 8.15 -0.32
CA ARG A 92 1.10 6.83 -0.76
C ARG A 92 0.04 5.76 -0.50
N ALA A 93 -0.66 5.83 0.63
CA ALA A 93 -1.80 4.96 0.90
C ALA A 93 -2.95 5.20 -0.10
N LEU A 94 -3.25 6.47 -0.42
CA LEU A 94 -4.28 6.82 -1.41
C LEU A 94 -3.94 6.31 -2.81
N TYR A 95 -2.69 6.46 -3.27
CA TYR A 95 -2.22 5.85 -4.53
C TYR A 95 -2.34 4.33 -4.49
N GLY A 96 -1.98 3.70 -3.38
CA GLY A 96 -2.14 2.27 -3.16
C GLY A 96 -3.58 1.78 -3.36
N ILE A 97 -4.57 2.52 -2.83
CA ILE A 97 -6.00 2.22 -3.04
C ILE A 97 -6.37 2.31 -4.52
N ILE A 98 -5.93 3.34 -5.24
CA ILE A 98 -6.20 3.51 -6.67
C ILE A 98 -5.63 2.33 -7.47
N LEU A 99 -4.37 1.96 -7.21
CA LEU A 99 -3.68 0.89 -7.90
C LEU A 99 -4.34 -0.47 -7.64
N CYS A 100 -4.62 -0.79 -6.37
CA CYS A 100 -5.31 -2.03 -6.00
C CYS A 100 -6.70 -2.11 -6.63
N SER A 101 -7.49 -1.02 -6.55
CA SER A 101 -8.82 -0.97 -7.13
C SER A 101 -8.79 -1.12 -8.66
N THR A 102 -7.80 -0.55 -9.34
CA THR A 102 -7.62 -0.68 -10.79
C THR A 102 -7.28 -2.11 -11.18
N TYR A 103 -6.34 -2.72 -10.45
CA TYR A 103 -5.95 -4.12 -10.65
C TYR A 103 -7.16 -5.05 -10.45
N LEU A 104 -7.85 -4.96 -9.31
CA LEU A 104 -8.97 -5.84 -8.98
C LEU A 104 -10.13 -5.69 -9.97
N THR A 105 -10.46 -4.46 -10.35
CA THR A 105 -11.50 -4.17 -11.36
C THR A 105 -11.19 -4.85 -12.70
N SER A 106 -9.92 -4.86 -13.11
CA SER A 106 -9.45 -5.45 -14.37
C SER A 106 -9.32 -6.97 -14.34
N HIS A 107 -9.13 -7.55 -13.15
CA HIS A 107 -9.00 -8.99 -12.94
C HIS A 107 -10.30 -9.70 -12.50
N MET A 108 -11.40 -8.97 -12.34
CA MET A 108 -12.72 -9.53 -12.05
C MET A 108 -13.43 -10.05 -13.30
N LYS A 109 -13.69 -11.36 -13.38
CA LYS A 109 -14.49 -11.99 -14.45
C LYS A 109 -15.94 -12.21 -14.00
N GLY A 110 -16.89 -11.46 -14.57
CA GLY A 110 -18.36 -11.67 -14.39
C GLY A 110 -18.90 -11.48 -12.97
N SER A 111 -20.25 -11.43 -12.84
CA SER A 111 -21.14 -11.41 -11.64
C SER A 111 -20.86 -10.44 -10.47
N GLY A 112 -19.66 -9.87 -10.33
CA GLY A 112 -19.26 -9.00 -9.23
C GLY A 112 -19.66 -7.54 -9.40
N GLY A 113 -20.82 -7.23 -9.99
CA GLY A 113 -21.21 -5.85 -10.34
C GLY A 113 -21.15 -4.89 -9.16
N GLU A 114 -21.63 -5.32 -7.99
CA GLU A 114 -21.56 -4.53 -6.75
C GLU A 114 -20.13 -4.40 -6.22
N LYS A 115 -19.36 -5.50 -6.18
CA LYS A 115 -17.96 -5.48 -5.73
C LYS A 115 -17.09 -4.59 -6.62
N LYS A 116 -17.28 -4.68 -7.94
CA LYS A 116 -16.65 -3.82 -8.96
C LYS A 116 -17.03 -2.36 -8.75
N ARG A 117 -18.32 -2.05 -8.55
CA ARG A 117 -18.78 -0.69 -8.23
C ARG A 117 -18.10 -0.15 -6.97
N ASN A 118 -18.01 -0.95 -5.91
CA ASN A 118 -17.37 -0.54 -4.66
C ASN A 118 -15.87 -0.25 -4.84
N LEU A 119 -15.16 -1.04 -5.65
CA LEU A 119 -13.76 -0.78 -6.00
C LEU A 119 -13.59 0.53 -6.76
N VAL A 120 -14.44 0.78 -7.76
CA VAL A 120 -14.41 2.01 -8.56
C VAL A 120 -14.70 3.23 -7.68
N VAL A 121 -15.69 3.14 -6.79
CA VAL A 121 -16.02 4.23 -5.83
C VAL A 121 -14.84 4.48 -4.89
N ALA A 122 -14.25 3.44 -4.28
CA ALA A 122 -13.13 3.60 -3.35
C ALA A 122 -11.89 4.22 -4.04
N GLY A 123 -11.54 3.73 -5.23
CA GLY A 123 -10.44 4.29 -6.03
C GLY A 123 -10.71 5.73 -6.47
N GLY A 124 -11.94 6.04 -6.89
CA GLY A 124 -12.35 7.39 -7.28
C GLY A 124 -12.26 8.39 -6.13
N MET A 125 -12.75 8.01 -4.94
CA MET A 125 -12.65 8.85 -3.74
C MET A 125 -11.20 9.09 -3.31
N ALA A 126 -10.33 8.07 -3.45
CA ALA A 126 -8.91 8.24 -3.17
C ALA A 126 -8.26 9.22 -4.16
N ALA A 127 -8.60 9.12 -5.46
CA ALA A 127 -8.12 10.06 -6.47
C ALA A 127 -8.60 11.50 -6.19
N ASP A 128 -9.85 11.69 -5.79
CA ASP A 128 -10.40 13.01 -5.44
C ASP A 128 -9.68 13.64 -4.25
N LYS A 129 -9.33 12.85 -3.24
CA LYS A 129 -8.52 13.33 -2.11
C LYS A 129 -7.12 13.76 -2.53
N ILE A 130 -6.48 13.02 -3.44
CA ILE A 130 -5.15 13.38 -3.96
C ILE A 130 -5.26 14.69 -4.76
N LEU A 131 -6.24 14.83 -5.65
CA LEU A 131 -6.45 16.03 -6.46
C LEU A 131 -6.68 17.26 -5.59
N ALA A 132 -7.60 17.18 -4.62
CA ALA A 132 -7.86 18.26 -3.68
C ALA A 132 -6.58 18.72 -2.95
N ARG A 133 -5.72 17.77 -2.57
CA ARG A 133 -4.45 18.12 -1.91
C ARG A 133 -3.47 18.84 -2.83
N TYR A 134 -3.41 18.47 -4.11
CA TYR A 134 -2.57 19.16 -5.08
C TYR A 134 -3.12 20.53 -5.48
N GLU A 135 -4.45 20.70 -5.55
CA GLU A 135 -5.11 21.99 -5.78
C GLU A 135 -4.79 23.00 -4.64
N GLU A 136 -4.79 22.53 -3.39
CA GLU A 136 -4.37 23.34 -2.25
C GLU A 136 -2.92 23.85 -2.39
N VAL A 137 -2.00 22.97 -2.81
CA VAL A 137 -0.56 23.30 -2.94
C VAL A 137 -0.28 24.16 -4.18
N GLU A 138 -0.97 23.93 -5.29
CA GLU A 138 -0.85 24.71 -6.53
C GLU A 138 -1.14 26.20 -6.29
N SER A 139 -2.11 26.49 -5.42
CA SER A 139 -2.44 27.87 -5.04
C SER A 139 -1.34 28.57 -4.24
N SER A 140 -0.40 27.80 -3.67
CA SER A 140 0.62 28.29 -2.72
C SER A 140 2.04 28.32 -3.29
N ASP A 141 2.38 27.47 -4.27
CA ASP A 141 3.72 27.37 -4.85
C ASP A 141 3.67 26.99 -6.33
N ALA A 142 4.42 27.72 -7.16
CA ALA A 142 4.51 27.50 -8.61
C ALA A 142 5.43 26.32 -8.97
N ASN A 143 5.15 25.12 -8.45
CA ASN A 143 5.85 23.91 -8.91
C ASN A 143 5.21 23.42 -10.21
N PRO A 144 5.91 23.48 -11.36
CA PRO A 144 5.37 23.09 -12.65
C PRO A 144 5.01 21.60 -12.74
N SER A 145 5.53 20.75 -11.83
CA SER A 145 5.16 19.34 -11.81
C SER A 145 3.75 19.08 -11.26
N ILE A 146 3.12 20.03 -10.56
CA ILE A 146 1.80 19.81 -9.94
C ILE A 146 0.74 19.53 -11.01
N SER A 147 0.68 20.35 -12.07
CA SER A 147 -0.24 20.13 -13.18
C SER A 147 -0.05 18.75 -13.83
N LEU A 148 1.19 18.30 -14.04
CA LEU A 148 1.49 16.98 -14.58
C LEU A 148 1.00 15.85 -13.65
N VAL A 149 1.21 15.99 -12.34
CA VAL A 149 0.75 14.99 -11.36
C VAL A 149 -0.78 14.95 -11.31
N MET A 150 -1.44 16.10 -11.30
CA MET A 150 -2.90 16.17 -11.32
C MET A 150 -3.48 15.51 -12.58
N ASP A 151 -2.88 15.74 -13.74
CA ASP A 151 -3.34 15.11 -14.98
C ASP A 151 -3.14 13.59 -14.98
N ALA A 152 -2.03 13.10 -14.43
CA ALA A 152 -1.81 11.68 -14.22
C ALA A 152 -2.86 11.07 -13.26
N VAL A 153 -3.20 11.75 -12.16
CA VAL A 153 -4.24 11.29 -11.21
C VAL A 153 -5.62 11.28 -11.86
N LYS A 154 -5.96 12.30 -12.66
CA LYS A 154 -7.20 12.32 -13.45
C LYS A 154 -7.25 11.13 -14.41
N GLN A 155 -6.15 10.84 -15.10
CA GLN A 155 -6.07 9.68 -16.01
C GLN A 155 -6.28 8.36 -15.25
N MET A 156 -5.63 8.17 -14.09
CA MET A 156 -5.86 6.99 -13.25
C MET A 156 -7.32 6.86 -12.80
N LYS A 157 -7.96 7.98 -12.42
CA LYS A 157 -9.39 8.01 -12.08
C LYS A 157 -10.27 7.61 -13.27
N THR A 158 -9.96 8.06 -14.49
CA THR A 158 -10.69 7.65 -15.69
C THR A 158 -10.53 6.16 -15.96
N GLN A 159 -9.30 5.62 -15.86
CA GLN A 159 -9.03 4.19 -16.09
C GLN A 159 -9.87 3.26 -15.21
N LEU A 160 -10.07 3.63 -13.93
CA LEU A 160 -10.94 2.92 -13.00
C LEU A 160 -12.38 2.74 -13.53
N THR A 161 -12.91 3.77 -14.20
CA THR A 161 -14.29 3.75 -14.74
C THR A 161 -14.42 3.01 -16.07
N THR A 162 -13.31 2.90 -16.82
CA THR A 162 -13.31 2.34 -18.18
C THR A 162 -12.92 0.88 -18.28
N SER A 163 -12.44 0.23 -17.20
CA SER A 163 -12.15 -1.21 -17.22
C SER A 163 -13.43 -2.01 -17.45
N LYS A 164 -13.66 -2.39 -18.70
CA LYS A 164 -14.78 -3.24 -19.16
C LYS A 164 -14.67 -4.63 -18.55
#